data_AF-G2E972-F1
#
_entry.id   AF-G2E972-F1
#
_cell.length_a   1.000
_cell.length_b   1.000
_cell.length_c   1.000
_cell.angle_alpha   90.00
_cell.angle_beta   90.00
_cell.angle_gamma   90.00
#
_symmetry.space_group_name_H-M   'P 1'
#
loop_
_entity.id
_entity.type
_entity.pdbx_description
1 polymer ?
#
loop_
_entity_poly.entity_id
_entity_poly.type
_entity_poly.pdbx_seq_one_letter_code
_entity_poly.pdbx_strand_id
1 'polypeptide(L)'
;MKSILMLFLLLIIGFSTYAQNQNSKISIMKAEKPILIINDTIIGSIDLLNKVASDNILELSIFKERKLSSTFLFIENKKSAGIIIAKIKHQIKLKSQKELNLFFGLNEKNDVYVNGYLIENKNQNISSESIVGVELIKAENFRLKNSVLNIQIK
;
A
#
# COMPACT_ATOMS: atom_id res chain seq x y z
N MET A 1 -47.01 0.71 31.77
CA MET A 1 -46.63 0.22 30.43
C MET A 1 -45.96 1.27 29.55
N LYS A 2 -46.42 2.53 29.52
CA LYS A 2 -45.82 3.60 28.68
C LYS A 2 -44.33 3.90 29.01
N SER A 3 -43.94 3.86 30.28
CA SER A 3 -42.55 4.12 30.72
C SER A 3 -41.56 3.01 30.31
N ILE A 4 -41.98 1.75 30.35
CA ILE A 4 -41.16 0.60 29.91
C ILE A 4 -40.96 0.62 28.40
N LEU A 5 -42.00 0.99 27.63
CA LEU A 5 -41.90 1.14 26.18
C LEU A 5 -40.89 2.23 25.79
N MET A 6 -40.88 3.35 26.53
CA MET A 6 -39.95 4.46 26.32
C MET A 6 -38.50 4.07 26.63
N LEU A 7 -38.28 3.25 27.66
CA LEU A 7 -36.96 2.73 28.00
C LEU A 7 -36.41 1.80 26.90
N PHE A 8 -37.26 0.94 26.33
CA PHE A 8 -36.91 0.10 25.19
C PHE A 8 -36.58 0.91 23.94
N LEU A 9 -37.32 1.99 23.68
CA LEU A 9 -37.09 2.85 22.52
C LEU A 9 -35.73 3.58 22.61
N LEU A 10 -35.35 4.03 23.81
CA LEU A 10 -34.05 4.65 24.07
C LEU A 10 -32.88 3.66 23.90
N LEU A 11 -33.05 2.42 24.31
CA LEU A 11 -32.05 1.36 24.14
C LEU A 11 -31.79 1.06 22.66
N ILE A 12 -32.83 0.95 21.83
CA ILE A 12 -32.70 0.64 20.39
C ILE A 12 -31.93 1.74 19.63
N ILE A 13 -32.16 3.01 19.98
CA ILE A 13 -31.45 4.14 19.38
C ILE A 13 -29.95 4.09 19.76
N GLY A 14 -29.63 3.77 21.02
CA GLY A 14 -28.25 3.66 21.51
C GLY A 14 -27.42 2.56 20.84
N PHE A 15 -28.02 1.41 20.48
CA PHE A 15 -27.29 0.35 19.79
C PHE A 15 -26.94 0.70 18.33
N SER A 16 -27.75 1.55 17.68
CA SER A 16 -27.52 1.93 16.27
C SER A 16 -26.29 2.84 16.09
N THR A 17 -25.96 3.68 17.08
CA THR A 17 -24.80 4.58 17.02
C THR A 17 -23.47 3.84 17.24
N TYR A 18 -23.49 2.68 17.92
CA TYR A 18 -22.30 1.84 18.11
C TYR A 18 -22.05 0.87 16.95
N ALA A 19 -23.06 0.54 16.15
CA ALA A 19 -22.94 -0.38 15.01
C ALA A 19 -22.24 0.25 13.78
N GLN A 20 -22.07 1.58 13.72
CA GLN A 20 -21.47 2.25 12.57
C GLN A 20 -19.93 2.35 12.60
N ASN A 21 -19.24 1.89 13.66
CA ASN A 21 -17.81 2.12 13.81
C ASN A 21 -16.95 0.85 13.81
N GLN A 22 -17.17 -0.07 12.86
CA GLN A 22 -16.38 -1.30 12.76
C GLN A 22 -15.35 -1.34 11.63
N ASN A 23 -15.28 -0.37 10.71
CA ASN A 23 -14.47 -0.56 9.49
C ASN A 23 -13.60 0.61 9.00
N SER A 24 -13.37 1.67 9.79
CA SER A 24 -12.16 2.47 9.55
C SER A 24 -11.06 1.89 10.42
N LYS A 25 -10.31 0.89 9.93
CA LYS A 25 -8.92 0.71 10.39
C LYS A 25 -8.30 2.10 10.24
N ILE A 26 -8.17 2.82 11.35
CA ILE A 26 -7.38 4.05 11.38
C ILE A 26 -6.02 3.60 10.91
N SER A 27 -5.60 4.04 9.72
CA SER A 27 -4.23 3.89 9.27
C SER A 27 -3.42 4.74 10.25
N ILE A 28 -2.97 4.11 11.34
CA ILE A 28 -2.14 4.77 12.33
C ILE A 28 -0.88 5.16 11.56
N MET A 29 -0.76 6.46 11.27
CA MET A 29 0.38 7.06 10.57
C MET A 29 1.67 6.69 11.30
N LYS A 30 2.28 5.57 10.90
CA LYS A 30 3.73 5.44 10.97
C LYS A 30 4.28 6.45 9.98
N ALA A 31 5.32 7.19 10.36
CA ALA A 31 6.01 8.10 9.46
C ALA A 31 6.31 7.34 8.15
N GLU A 32 5.66 7.73 7.05
CA GLU A 32 5.88 7.08 5.77
C GLU A 32 7.32 7.36 5.35
N LYS A 33 8.08 6.29 5.11
CA LYS A 33 9.42 6.39 4.50
C LYS A 33 9.28 6.63 2.99
N PRO A 34 10.24 7.33 2.36
CA PRO A 34 10.23 7.48 0.92
C PRO A 34 10.33 6.11 0.23
N ILE A 35 9.63 5.98 -0.89
CA ILE A 35 9.70 4.77 -1.72
C ILE A 35 10.95 4.84 -2.59
N LEU A 36 11.70 3.73 -2.66
CA LEU A 36 12.88 3.61 -3.50
C LEU A 36 12.50 3.01 -4.86
N ILE A 37 12.89 3.66 -5.95
CA ILE A 37 12.81 3.14 -7.32
C ILE A 37 14.23 2.87 -7.80
N ILE A 38 14.52 1.61 -8.15
CA ILE A 38 15.84 1.17 -8.60
C ILE A 38 15.78 0.86 -10.09
N ASN A 39 16.72 1.44 -10.86
CA ASN A 39 16.85 1.23 -12.30
C ASN A 39 15.51 1.39 -13.06
N ASP A 40 14.68 2.34 -12.62
CA ASP A 40 13.34 2.69 -13.12
C ASP A 40 12.27 1.57 -13.10
N THR A 41 12.66 0.35 -12.74
CA THR A 41 11.88 -0.88 -12.95
C THR A 41 11.59 -1.65 -11.67
N ILE A 42 12.26 -1.32 -10.56
CA ILE A 42 12.14 -2.05 -9.30
C ILE A 42 11.67 -1.09 -8.21
N ILE A 43 10.58 -1.43 -7.53
CA ILE A 43 10.09 -0.72 -6.35
C ILE A 43 10.60 -1.43 -5.10
N GLY A 44 11.13 -0.69 -4.14
CA GLY A 44 11.65 -1.23 -2.90
C GLY A 44 11.64 -0.25 -1.74
N SER A 45 12.06 -0.76 -0.59
CA SER A 45 12.31 0.02 0.62
C SER A 45 13.66 0.74 0.53
N ILE A 46 13.76 1.91 1.16
CA ILE A 46 15.03 2.61 1.31
C ILE A 46 16.08 1.78 2.06
N ASP A 47 15.64 0.87 2.93
CA ASP A 47 16.51 -0.03 3.70
C ASP A 47 17.36 -0.93 2.78
N LEU A 48 16.98 -1.12 1.51
CA LEU A 48 17.78 -1.85 0.52
C LEU A 48 19.12 -1.17 0.24
N LEU A 49 19.20 0.16 0.26
CA LEU A 49 20.45 0.88 -0.02
C LEU A 49 21.54 0.52 0.99
N ASN A 50 21.18 0.18 2.23
CA ASN A 50 22.13 -0.24 3.25
C ASN A 50 22.79 -1.60 2.97
N LYS A 51 22.19 -2.41 2.08
CA LYS A 51 22.73 -3.71 1.67
C LYS A 51 23.58 -3.62 0.40
N VAL A 52 23.54 -2.48 -0.28
CA VAL A 52 24.28 -2.25 -1.53
C VAL A 52 25.61 -1.58 -1.18
N ALA A 53 26.71 -2.18 -1.61
CA ALA A 53 28.03 -1.56 -1.46
C ALA A 53 28.07 -0.24 -2.26
N SER A 54 28.70 0.79 -1.69
CA SER A 54 28.63 2.17 -2.19
C SER A 54 29.16 2.32 -3.63
N ASP A 55 30.16 1.52 -4.01
CA ASP A 55 30.71 1.41 -5.36
C ASP A 55 29.71 0.93 -6.41
N ASN A 56 28.63 0.26 -5.98
CA ASN A 56 27.56 -0.20 -6.84
C ASN A 56 26.42 0.80 -6.99
N ILE A 57 26.44 1.94 -6.29
CA ILE A 57 25.46 3.02 -6.44
C ILE A 57 26.01 4.04 -7.44
N LEU A 58 25.43 4.07 -8.63
CA LEU A 58 25.88 4.92 -9.74
C LEU A 58 25.24 6.31 -9.67
N GLU A 59 23.99 6.38 -9.24
CA GLU A 59 23.22 7.62 -9.19
C GLU A 59 22.18 7.52 -8.06
N LEU A 60 21.95 8.63 -7.37
CA LEU A 60 20.88 8.75 -6.38
C LEU A 60 20.23 10.13 -6.49
N SER A 61 18.92 10.15 -6.72
CA SER A 61 18.12 11.36 -6.88
C SER A 61 16.96 11.33 -5.88
N ILE A 62 16.77 12.44 -5.14
CA ILE A 62 15.76 12.53 -4.07
C ILE A 62 14.68 13.53 -4.48
N PHE A 63 13.42 13.08 -4.44
CA PHE A 63 12.25 13.87 -4.79
C PHE A 63 11.28 13.92 -3.62
N LYS A 64 11.31 15.01 -2.84
CA LYS A 64 10.54 15.14 -1.59
C LYS A 64 9.02 15.15 -1.79
N GLU A 65 8.55 15.75 -2.89
CA GLU A 65 7.12 15.97 -3.13
C GLU A 65 6.52 15.00 -4.16
N ARG A 66 7.39 14.25 -4.87
CA ARG A 66 6.95 13.33 -5.91
C ARG A 66 6.27 12.12 -5.29
N LYS A 67 5.14 11.70 -5.88
CA LYS A 67 4.38 10.50 -5.49
C LYS A 67 4.67 9.35 -6.45
N LEU A 68 4.42 8.12 -5.99
CA LEU A 68 4.60 6.93 -6.83
C LEU A 68 3.55 6.88 -7.94
N SER A 69 2.30 7.20 -7.61
CA SER A 69 1.19 7.30 -8.55
C SER A 69 0.21 8.38 -8.09
N SER A 70 -0.54 8.94 -9.04
CA SER A 70 -1.70 9.79 -8.76
C SER A 70 -2.89 9.00 -8.20
N THR A 71 -2.91 7.69 -8.41
CA THR A 71 -3.96 6.77 -7.97
C THR A 71 -3.54 6.07 -6.68
N PHE A 72 -4.34 6.20 -5.62
CA PHE A 72 -4.04 5.62 -4.32
C PHE A 72 -5.31 5.15 -3.59
N LEU A 73 -5.15 4.16 -2.69
CA LEU A 73 -6.23 3.58 -1.88
C LEU A 73 -6.57 4.42 -0.66
N PHE A 74 -5.57 5.03 -0.01
CA PHE A 74 -5.73 5.66 1.29
C PHE A 74 -5.60 7.19 1.19
N ILE A 75 -6.43 7.93 1.92
CA ILE A 75 -6.47 9.41 1.86
C ILE A 75 -5.13 10.01 2.31
N GLU A 76 -4.43 9.32 3.21
CA GLU A 76 -3.12 9.65 3.75
C GLU A 76 -2.06 9.79 2.64
N ASN A 77 -2.16 8.97 1.59
CA ASN A 77 -1.28 9.03 0.41
C ASN A 77 -1.45 10.34 -0.40
N LYS A 78 -2.39 11.22 -0.03
CA LYS A 78 -2.41 12.61 -0.53
C LYS A 78 -1.15 13.37 -0.10
N LYS A 79 -0.59 13.10 1.07
CA LYS A 79 0.69 13.66 1.51
C LYS A 79 1.79 12.71 1.06
N SER A 80 2.72 13.18 0.24
CA SER A 80 3.82 12.34 -0.24
C SER A 80 4.91 12.22 0.83
N ALA A 81 5.41 11.00 1.03
CA ALA A 81 6.67 10.75 1.74
C ALA A 81 7.91 11.00 0.86
N GLY A 82 7.70 11.28 -0.42
CA GLY A 82 8.75 11.42 -1.43
C GLY A 82 9.19 10.10 -2.05
N ILE A 83 10.03 10.21 -3.08
CA ILE A 83 10.64 9.10 -3.79
C ILE A 83 12.15 9.31 -3.83
N ILE A 84 12.88 8.21 -3.71
CA ILE A 84 14.29 8.15 -4.04
C ILE A 84 14.43 7.29 -5.29
N ILE A 85 15.14 7.79 -6.29
CA ILE A 85 15.47 7.02 -7.49
C ILE A 85 16.96 6.72 -7.43
N ALA A 86 17.33 5.45 -7.57
CA ALA A 86 18.72 5.02 -7.57
C ALA A 86 19.04 4.19 -8.82
N LYS A 87 20.22 4.40 -9.39
CA LYS A 87 20.80 3.48 -10.37
C LYS A 87 21.85 2.65 -9.68
N ILE A 88 21.66 1.33 -9.69
CA ILE A 88 22.47 0.40 -8.90
C ILE A 88 22.89 -0.80 -9.74
N LYS A 89 24.16 -1.19 -9.59
CA LYS A 89 24.75 -2.40 -10.18
C LYS A 89 24.78 -3.55 -9.17
N HIS A 90 23.62 -3.96 -8.69
CA HIS A 90 23.47 -5.04 -7.71
C HIS A 90 22.24 -5.89 -8.05
N GLN A 91 22.36 -7.20 -7.90
CA GLN A 91 21.22 -8.10 -8.14
C GLN A 91 20.25 -8.04 -6.98
N ILE A 92 18.98 -7.84 -7.28
CA ILE A 92 17.90 -7.76 -6.29
C ILE A 92 16.91 -8.86 -6.61
N LYS A 93 16.46 -9.61 -5.59
CA LYS A 93 15.39 -10.59 -5.76
C LYS A 93 14.07 -9.86 -5.98
N LEU A 94 13.33 -10.27 -7.01
CA LEU A 94 12.13 -9.58 -7.47
C LEU A 94 10.90 -10.49 -7.41
N LYS A 95 9.73 -9.86 -7.26
CA LYS A 95 8.41 -10.41 -7.56
C LYS A 95 7.74 -9.54 -8.60
N SER A 96 7.19 -10.16 -9.64
CA SER A 96 6.35 -9.45 -10.61
C SER A 96 4.94 -9.29 -10.06
N GLN A 97 4.21 -8.28 -10.56
CA GLN A 97 2.79 -8.09 -10.22
C GLN A 97 1.95 -9.31 -10.60
N LYS A 98 2.21 -9.90 -11.78
CA LYS A 98 1.57 -11.12 -12.25
C LYS A 98 1.80 -12.30 -11.29
N GLU A 99 3.04 -12.52 -10.88
CA GLU A 99 3.38 -13.61 -9.95
C GLU A 99 2.64 -13.46 -8.62
N LEU A 100 2.61 -12.24 -8.06
CA LEU A 100 1.88 -11.96 -6.83
C LEU A 100 0.39 -12.23 -6.98
N ASN A 101 -0.24 -11.69 -8.04
CA ASN A 101 -1.65 -11.92 -8.30
C ASN A 101 -2.01 -13.41 -8.41
N LEU A 102 -1.25 -14.16 -9.21
CA LEU A 102 -1.48 -15.59 -9.39
C LEU A 102 -1.28 -16.37 -8.09
N PHE A 103 -0.28 -16.03 -7.28
CA PHE A 103 -0.03 -16.65 -5.99
C PHE A 103 -1.22 -16.51 -5.04
N PHE A 104 -1.91 -15.36 -5.07
CA PHE A 104 -3.11 -15.09 -4.27
C PHE A 104 -4.43 -15.46 -4.97
N GLY A 105 -4.39 -16.17 -6.09
CA GLY A 105 -5.58 -16.64 -6.82
C GLY A 105 -6.37 -15.54 -7.53
N LEU A 106 -5.72 -14.40 -7.83
CA LEU A 106 -6.32 -13.29 -8.56
C LEU A 106 -5.94 -13.34 -10.04
N ASN A 107 -6.64 -12.56 -10.86
CA ASN A 107 -6.30 -12.41 -12.28
C ASN A 107 -4.87 -11.85 -12.42
N GLU A 108 -4.06 -12.41 -13.32
CA GLU A 108 -2.68 -11.98 -13.55
C GLU A 108 -2.52 -10.49 -13.86
N LYS A 109 -3.52 -9.87 -14.49
CA LYS A 109 -3.55 -8.44 -14.87
C LYS A 109 -4.20 -7.55 -13.82
N ASN A 110 -4.58 -8.10 -12.67
CA ASN A 110 -5.23 -7.35 -11.62
C ASN A 110 -4.32 -6.23 -11.09
N ASP A 111 -4.92 -5.16 -10.59
CA ASP A 111 -4.17 -4.04 -10.04
C ASP A 111 -3.46 -4.44 -8.75
N VAL A 112 -2.22 -3.96 -8.62
CA VAL A 112 -1.37 -4.15 -7.45
C VAL A 112 -0.95 -2.78 -6.96
N TYR A 113 -1.05 -2.59 -5.65
CA TYR A 113 -0.68 -1.37 -4.96
C TYR A 113 0.55 -1.63 -4.09
N VAL A 114 1.39 -0.61 -3.91
CA VAL A 114 2.50 -0.61 -2.95
C VAL A 114 2.30 0.53 -1.98
N ASN A 115 2.23 0.22 -0.68
CA ASN A 115 1.93 1.18 0.37
C ASN A 115 0.72 2.08 0.04
N GLY A 116 -0.30 1.51 -0.61
CA GLY A 116 -1.51 2.21 -1.03
C GLY A 116 -1.44 2.92 -2.38
N TYR A 117 -0.28 3.04 -3.04
CA TYR A 117 -0.16 3.64 -4.37
C TYR A 117 -0.27 2.59 -5.48
N LEU A 118 -1.02 2.88 -6.54
CA LEU A 118 -1.14 1.98 -7.69
C LEU A 118 0.20 1.86 -8.43
N ILE A 119 0.61 0.63 -8.77
CA ILE A 119 1.71 0.43 -9.70
C ILE A 119 1.15 0.47 -11.12
N GLU A 120 1.23 1.65 -11.74
CA GLU A 120 0.68 1.90 -13.09
C GLU A 120 1.43 1.10 -14.16
N ASN A 121 2.76 1.05 -14.06
CA ASN A 121 3.58 0.27 -14.98
C ASN A 121 3.56 -1.21 -14.59
N LYS A 122 2.85 -2.04 -15.37
CA LYS A 122 2.74 -3.50 -15.12
C LYS A 122 4.05 -4.27 -15.24
N ASN A 123 5.07 -3.68 -15.85
CA ASN A 123 6.41 -4.26 -15.95
C ASN A 123 7.31 -3.92 -14.75
N GLN A 124 6.87 -3.03 -13.86
CA GLN A 124 7.60 -2.77 -12.62
C GLN A 124 7.45 -3.96 -11.67
N ASN A 125 8.59 -4.36 -11.12
CA ASN A 125 8.69 -5.43 -10.15
C ASN A 125 8.86 -4.85 -8.74
N ILE A 126 8.53 -5.65 -7.74
CA ILE A 126 8.73 -5.30 -6.34
C ILE A 126 9.90 -6.12 -5.81
N SER A 127 10.82 -5.48 -5.08
CA SER A 127 11.89 -6.19 -4.40
C SER A 127 11.31 -7.11 -3.32
N SER A 128 11.55 -8.41 -3.46
CA SER A 128 11.07 -9.43 -2.52
C SER A 128 11.54 -9.16 -1.09
N GLU A 129 12.75 -8.63 -0.95
CA GLU A 129 13.37 -8.32 0.35
C GLU A 129 12.78 -7.09 1.03
N SER A 130 12.02 -6.28 0.29
CA SER A 130 11.35 -5.09 0.83
C SER A 130 9.94 -5.40 1.34
N ILE A 131 9.34 -6.52 0.93
CA ILE A 131 7.97 -6.89 1.29
C ILE A 131 7.93 -7.30 2.76
N VAL A 132 7.15 -6.56 3.56
CA VAL A 132 6.88 -6.90 4.96
C VAL A 132 5.48 -7.48 5.17
N GLY A 133 4.59 -7.31 4.21
CA GLY A 133 3.23 -7.85 4.25
C GLY A 133 2.52 -7.72 2.92
N VAL A 134 1.47 -8.51 2.75
CA VAL A 134 0.54 -8.42 1.61
C VAL A 134 -0.88 -8.45 2.17
N GLU A 135 -1.66 -7.41 1.87
CA GLU A 135 -3.08 -7.35 2.21
C GLU A 135 -3.94 -7.56 0.95
N LEU A 136 -4.92 -8.45 1.06
CA LEU A 136 -6.01 -8.56 0.09
C LEU A 136 -7.09 -7.55 0.43
N ILE A 137 -7.22 -6.52 -0.40
CA ILE A 137 -8.22 -5.47 -0.25
C ILE A 137 -9.47 -5.88 -1.01
N LYS A 138 -10.57 -6.10 -0.29
CA LYS A 138 -11.87 -6.42 -0.90
C LYS A 138 -12.45 -5.22 -1.64
N ALA A 139 -13.07 -5.48 -2.79
CA ALA A 139 -13.65 -4.46 -3.66
C ALA A 139 -14.59 -3.47 -2.94
N GLU A 140 -15.45 -4.03 -2.08
CA GLU A 140 -16.49 -3.32 -1.31
C GLU A 140 -15.93 -2.24 -0.38
N ASN A 141 -14.69 -2.40 0.10
CA ASN A 141 -14.10 -1.51 1.09
C ASN A 141 -13.58 -0.19 0.49
N PHE A 142 -13.26 -0.15 -0.81
CA PHE A 142 -12.53 0.97 -1.44
C PHE A 142 -13.14 1.46 -2.75
N ARG A 143 -14.41 1.11 -3.05
CA ARG A 143 -15.08 1.40 -4.34
C ARG A 143 -14.28 0.88 -5.55
N LEU A 144 -13.57 -0.22 -5.36
CA LEU A 144 -12.81 -0.86 -6.43
C LEU A 144 -13.73 -1.76 -7.24
N LYS A 145 -13.39 -2.00 -8.51
CA LYS A 145 -14.15 -2.95 -9.36
C LYS A 145 -13.91 -4.40 -8.94
N ASN A 146 -12.68 -4.71 -8.54
CA ASN A 146 -12.23 -6.03 -8.15
C ASN A 146 -11.46 -5.94 -6.82
N SER A 147 -11.34 -7.07 -6.11
CA SER A 147 -10.41 -7.16 -4.98
C SER A 147 -8.97 -7.07 -5.49
N VAL A 148 -8.10 -6.35 -4.78
CA VAL A 148 -6.72 -6.05 -5.22
C VAL A 148 -5.71 -6.38 -4.13
N LEU A 149 -4.43 -6.49 -4.51
CA LEU A 149 -3.34 -6.64 -3.54
C LEU A 149 -2.77 -5.27 -3.17
N ASN A 150 -2.57 -5.05 -1.88
CA ASN A 150 -1.74 -3.97 -1.36
C ASN A 150 -0.49 -4.57 -0.71
N ILE A 151 0.66 -4.33 -1.32
CA ILE A 151 1.96 -4.80 -0.86
C ILE A 151 2.53 -3.76 0.10
N GLN A 152 2.81 -4.17 1.32
CA GLN A 152 3.44 -3.32 2.33
C GLN A 152 4.95 -3.48 2.24
N ILE A 153 5.65 -2.37 2.05
CA ILE A 153 7.12 -2.28 2.08
C ILE A 153 7.59 -1.37 3.22
N LYS A 154 8.76 -1.68 3.79
CA LYS A 154 9.30 -1.08 5.02
C LYS A 154 9.82 0.35 4.89
#